data_AF-A0A745QKJ8-F1
#
_entry.id   AF-A0A745QKJ8-F1
#
_cell.length_a   1.000
_cell.length_b   1.000
_cell.length_c   1.000
_cell.angle_alpha   90.00
_cell.angle_beta   90.00
_cell.angle_gamma   90.00
#
_symmetry.space_group_name_H-M   'P 1'
#
loop_
_entity.id
_entity.type
_entity.pdbx_description
1 polymer ?
#
loop_
_entity_poly.entity_id
_entity_poly.type
_entity_poly.pdbx_seq_one_letter_code
_entity_poly.pdbx_strand_id
1 'polypeptide(L)'
;MKLNKRNIEFCCSLDIGMNTRDQKLKMRVDKLCVVSQFDKNTEMKITYAKLKRMRHKEFKQYRVQYILNKVGKPYRKALLIRGKKKHSPVLLRIDYSPINRNTGGIRLDFRPQHMKSTKIDHLLSWINSRLGGIFYQLLAQAWITQIDVALDVYKCKLDDYIWGLERSGKTAYFDKENGLPGLRIGSCRSLLHILCYGKVDVNSGRKLVFKERAKFININLDEYQQFLRIEARYRPNTKPTSKKGNVLMLAHLSEMKNPFERLRVYSKDLGDELLERGLLCTLPDAPSIAEMKRYMLATMQYPRLPRKVERLIAEHETDLFNKYTVWTQWSRCVAQLSGIFSIASVFCVHRRVHNEKTE
;
A
#
# COMPACT_ATOMS: atom_id res chain seq x y z
N MET A 1 -17.99 21.53 5.24
CA MET A 1 -17.08 21.78 4.10
C MET A 1 -17.35 20.81 2.94
N LYS A 2 -16.84 21.10 1.73
CA LYS A 2 -16.75 20.12 0.63
C LYS A 2 -15.45 19.33 0.76
N LEU A 3 -15.53 18.00 0.78
CA LEU A 3 -14.35 17.13 0.92
C LEU A 3 -14.29 16.09 -0.20
N ASN A 4 -13.09 15.84 -0.70
CA ASN A 4 -12.83 14.82 -1.70
C ASN A 4 -13.14 13.43 -1.14
N LYS A 5 -13.92 12.64 -1.89
CA LYS A 5 -14.26 11.25 -1.52
C LYS A 5 -13.02 10.38 -1.20
N ARG A 6 -11.85 10.69 -1.76
CA ARG A 6 -10.61 9.96 -1.46
C ARG A 6 -10.14 10.15 -0.02
N ASN A 7 -10.52 11.23 0.64
CA ASN A 7 -10.25 11.45 2.07
C ASN A 7 -11.27 10.77 2.98
N ILE A 8 -12.32 10.15 2.42
CA ILE A 8 -13.29 9.37 3.20
C ILE A 8 -12.83 7.91 3.29
N GLU A 9 -12.99 7.30 4.46
CA GLU A 9 -12.77 5.88 4.68
C GLU A 9 -14.09 5.11 4.80
N PHE A 10 -14.22 4.08 3.97
CA PHE A 10 -15.38 3.19 3.90
C PHE A 10 -15.02 1.73 4.22
N CYS A 11 -13.73 1.42 4.20
CA CYS A 11 -13.19 0.09 4.34
C CYS A 11 -12.91 -0.22 5.81
N CYS A 12 -13.09 -1.48 6.19
CA CYS A 12 -12.76 -1.95 7.52
C CYS A 12 -11.25 -2.23 7.59
N SER A 13 -10.58 -1.61 8.56
CA SER A 13 -9.22 -1.97 9.00
C SER A 13 -9.33 -2.85 10.25
N LEU A 14 -8.32 -3.68 10.52
CA LEU A 14 -8.25 -4.48 11.76
C LEU A 14 -7.95 -3.55 12.93
N ASP A 15 -8.71 -3.65 14.02
CA ASP A 15 -8.38 -3.00 15.28
C ASP A 15 -7.15 -3.68 15.91
N ILE A 16 -6.11 -2.90 16.18
CA ILE A 16 -4.85 -3.39 16.75
C ILE A 16 -4.52 -2.76 18.11
N GLY A 17 -5.51 -2.13 18.75
CA GLY A 17 -5.38 -1.56 20.09
C GLY A 17 -5.11 -0.05 20.10
N MET A 18 -4.49 0.42 21.17
CA MET A 18 -4.15 1.83 21.40
C MET A 18 -2.63 2.03 21.42
N ASN A 19 -2.16 3.23 21.09
CA ASN A 19 -0.78 3.63 21.42
C ASN A 19 -0.68 4.15 22.86
N THR A 20 0.51 4.59 23.26
CA THR A 20 0.79 5.16 24.59
C THR A 20 0.12 6.51 24.86
N ARG A 21 -0.54 7.11 23.86
CA ARG A 21 -1.29 8.37 23.95
C ARG A 21 -2.80 8.14 23.90
N ASP A 22 -3.27 6.92 24.18
CA ASP A 22 -4.67 6.49 24.10
C ASP A 22 -5.34 6.74 22.74
N GLN A 23 -4.52 6.76 21.67
CA GLN A 23 -5.02 6.87 20.31
C GLN A 23 -5.23 5.48 19.73
N LYS A 24 -6.44 5.29 19.17
CA LYS A 24 -6.80 4.06 18.48
C LYS A 24 -5.95 3.83 17.25
N LEU A 25 -5.48 2.60 17.10
CA LEU A 25 -4.71 2.13 15.97
C LEU A 25 -5.50 1.09 15.18
N LYS A 26 -5.56 1.24 13.85
CA LYS A 26 -6.04 0.19 12.96
C LYS A 26 -5.04 -0.11 11.85
N MET A 27 -4.91 -1.37 11.46
CA MET A 27 -3.95 -1.79 10.41
C MET A 27 -4.60 -2.68 9.36
N ARG A 28 -4.10 -2.63 8.11
CA ARG A 28 -4.51 -3.53 7.03
C ARG A 28 -3.52 -3.62 5.89
N VAL A 29 -3.70 -4.64 5.05
CA VAL A 29 -3.14 -4.68 3.69
C VAL A 29 -4.04 -3.89 2.76
N ASP A 30 -3.62 -2.69 2.35
CA ASP A 30 -4.39 -1.84 1.45
C ASP A 30 -4.23 -2.27 -0.01
N LYS A 31 -3.06 -2.76 -0.42
CA LYS A 31 -2.86 -3.22 -1.80
C LYS A 31 -1.84 -4.33 -1.85
N LEU A 32 -2.08 -5.29 -2.75
CA LEU A 32 -1.14 -6.38 -3.03
C LEU A 32 -1.01 -6.56 -4.54
N CYS A 33 0.20 -6.46 -5.06
CA CYS A 33 0.53 -6.76 -6.45
C CYS A 33 1.49 -7.94 -6.48
N VAL A 34 1.09 -9.00 -7.17
CA VAL A 34 1.93 -10.16 -7.39
C VAL A 34 2.11 -10.41 -8.87
N VAL A 35 3.23 -11.04 -9.22
CA VAL A 35 3.55 -11.45 -10.57
C VAL A 35 3.86 -12.94 -10.54
N SER A 36 3.46 -13.65 -11.59
CA SER A 36 3.78 -15.05 -11.80
C SER A 36 4.32 -15.29 -13.20
N GLN A 37 5.01 -16.41 -13.35
CA GLN A 37 5.44 -16.95 -14.63
C GLN A 37 4.61 -18.20 -14.97
N PHE A 38 4.56 -18.57 -16.26
CA PHE A 38 4.02 -19.85 -16.70
C PHE A 38 5.18 -20.80 -16.97
N ASP A 39 5.02 -22.07 -16.60
CA ASP A 39 6.04 -23.10 -16.85
C ASP A 39 6.08 -23.46 -18.34
N LYS A 40 4.90 -23.59 -18.96
CA LYS A 40 4.76 -23.94 -20.38
C LYS A 40 4.14 -22.82 -21.20
N ASN A 41 4.67 -22.56 -22.40
CA ASN A 41 4.11 -21.60 -23.34
C ASN A 41 2.66 -21.94 -23.74
N THR A 42 2.33 -23.23 -23.80
CA THR A 42 0.97 -23.72 -24.09
C THR A 42 -0.02 -23.29 -23.01
N GLU A 43 0.33 -23.40 -21.73
CA GLU A 43 -0.50 -22.95 -20.60
C GLU A 43 -0.74 -21.44 -20.68
N MET A 44 0.30 -20.67 -20.99
CA MET A 44 0.22 -19.23 -21.19
C MET A 44 -0.78 -18.89 -22.31
N LYS A 45 -0.64 -19.50 -23.49
CA LYS A 45 -1.51 -19.25 -24.65
C LYS A 45 -2.98 -19.59 -24.32
N ILE A 46 -3.22 -20.73 -23.69
CA ILE A 46 -4.57 -21.15 -23.25
C ILE A 46 -5.15 -20.15 -22.24
N THR A 47 -4.37 -19.75 -21.25
CA THR A 47 -4.79 -18.79 -20.21
C THR A 47 -5.15 -17.44 -20.84
N TYR A 48 -4.32 -16.93 -21.75
CA TYR A 48 -4.60 -15.66 -22.44
C TYR A 48 -5.85 -15.74 -23.33
N ALA A 49 -6.08 -16.87 -23.99
CA ALA A 49 -7.30 -17.10 -24.75
C ALA A 49 -8.54 -17.11 -23.83
N LYS A 50 -8.46 -17.75 -22.66
CA LYS A 50 -9.52 -17.73 -21.64
C LYS A 50 -9.79 -16.30 -21.14
N LEU A 51 -8.75 -15.55 -20.79
CA LEU A 51 -8.88 -14.13 -20.39
C LEU A 51 -9.51 -13.27 -21.51
N LYS A 52 -9.11 -13.47 -22.78
CA LYS A 52 -9.73 -12.78 -23.91
C LYS A 52 -11.22 -13.10 -24.03
N ARG A 53 -11.63 -14.37 -23.83
CA ARG A 53 -13.04 -14.77 -23.85
C ARG A 53 -13.85 -14.16 -22.71
N MET A 54 -13.25 -13.95 -21.54
CA MET A 54 -13.93 -13.29 -20.41
C MET A 54 -14.37 -11.85 -20.73
N ARG A 55 -13.72 -11.17 -21.68
CA ARG A 55 -14.14 -9.82 -22.13
C ARG A 55 -15.56 -9.80 -22.70
N HIS A 56 -15.97 -10.86 -23.38
CA HIS A 56 -17.18 -10.87 -24.21
C HIS A 56 -18.40 -11.48 -23.51
N LYS A 57 -18.25 -11.90 -22.24
CA LYS A 57 -19.31 -12.57 -21.49
C LYS A 57 -19.85 -11.65 -20.41
N GLU A 58 -21.17 -11.69 -20.24
CA GLU A 58 -21.80 -11.19 -19.03
C GLU A 58 -21.71 -12.24 -17.93
N PHE A 59 -21.43 -11.78 -16.71
CA PHE A 59 -21.39 -12.64 -15.54
C PHE A 59 -22.40 -12.16 -14.50
N LYS A 60 -23.02 -13.11 -13.80
CA LYS A 60 -24.00 -12.83 -12.75
C LYS A 60 -23.34 -12.12 -11.55
N GLN A 61 -22.18 -12.61 -11.13
CA GLN A 61 -21.52 -12.19 -9.88
C GLN A 61 -20.62 -10.95 -10.04
N TYR A 62 -19.97 -10.79 -11.19
CA TYR A 62 -18.93 -9.78 -11.40
C TYR A 62 -19.11 -9.04 -12.71
N ARG A 63 -18.55 -7.84 -12.76
CA ARG A 63 -18.35 -7.08 -14.00
C ARG A 63 -16.89 -7.16 -14.40
N VAL A 64 -16.67 -7.48 -15.67
CA VAL A 64 -15.34 -7.59 -16.28
C VAL A 64 -15.20 -6.48 -17.30
N GLN A 65 -14.14 -5.70 -17.21
CA GLN A 65 -13.82 -4.64 -18.16
C GLN A 65 -12.44 -4.91 -18.75
N TYR A 66 -12.36 -4.96 -20.07
CA TYR A 66 -11.10 -5.04 -20.79
C TYR A 66 -10.50 -3.66 -21.02
N ILE A 67 -9.18 -3.56 -20.88
CA ILE A 67 -8.42 -2.34 -21.12
C ILE A 67 -7.14 -2.67 -21.91
N LEU A 68 -6.86 -1.87 -22.93
CA LEU A 68 -5.54 -1.79 -23.54
C LEU A 68 -4.66 -0.87 -22.69
N ASN A 69 -3.50 -1.37 -22.28
CA ASN A 69 -2.61 -0.57 -21.47
C ASN A 69 -1.91 0.50 -22.32
N LYS A 70 -1.69 1.67 -21.70
CA LYS A 70 -0.95 2.78 -22.32
C LYS A 70 0.51 2.40 -22.56
N VAL A 71 1.14 3.07 -23.54
CA VAL A 71 2.57 2.99 -23.82
C VAL A 71 3.38 3.20 -22.53
N GLY A 72 4.46 2.43 -22.37
CA GLY A 72 5.32 2.45 -21.17
C GLY A 72 4.86 1.54 -20.03
N LYS A 73 3.70 0.87 -20.13
CA LYS A 73 3.31 -0.17 -19.17
C LYS A 73 3.94 -1.53 -19.51
N PRO A 74 4.26 -2.37 -18.51
CA PRO A 74 4.96 -3.65 -18.74
C PRO A 74 4.15 -4.70 -19.50
N TYR A 75 2.82 -4.57 -19.53
CA TYR A 75 1.88 -5.51 -20.13
C TYR A 75 1.01 -4.79 -21.15
N ARG A 76 0.66 -5.44 -22.26
CA ARG A 76 -0.18 -4.85 -23.32
C ARG A 76 -1.66 -4.78 -22.94
N LYS A 77 -2.15 -5.72 -22.12
CA LYS A 77 -3.58 -5.94 -21.88
C LYS A 77 -3.89 -6.06 -20.40
N ALA A 78 -5.09 -5.64 -20.01
CA ALA A 78 -5.59 -5.80 -18.65
C ALA A 78 -7.09 -6.16 -18.62
N LEU A 79 -7.49 -6.93 -17.63
CA LEU A 79 -8.88 -7.08 -17.20
C LEU A 79 -9.07 -6.45 -15.83
N LEU A 80 -10.11 -5.64 -15.66
CA LEU A 80 -10.57 -5.18 -14.35
C LEU A 80 -11.79 -5.98 -13.93
N ILE A 81 -11.73 -6.56 -12.74
CA ILE A 81 -12.84 -7.29 -12.13
C ILE A 81 -13.42 -6.44 -11.00
N ARG A 82 -14.74 -6.26 -11.04
CA ARG A 82 -15.53 -5.46 -10.09
C ARG A 82 -16.72 -6.25 -9.60
N GLY A 83 -17.27 -5.87 -8.44
CA GLY A 83 -18.60 -6.34 -8.04
C GLY A 83 -19.67 -5.97 -9.07
N LYS A 84 -20.79 -6.70 -9.07
CA LYS A 84 -21.89 -6.50 -10.04
C LYS A 84 -22.51 -5.10 -10.01
N LYS A 85 -22.61 -4.47 -8.82
CA LYS A 85 -23.17 -3.11 -8.69
C LYS A 85 -22.39 -2.10 -9.54
N LYS A 86 -23.10 -1.18 -10.20
CA LYS A 86 -22.56 -0.24 -11.20
C LYS A 86 -21.33 0.56 -10.71
N HIS A 87 -21.30 0.91 -9.43
CA HIS A 87 -20.25 1.74 -8.84
C HIS A 87 -19.28 0.96 -7.94
N SER A 88 -19.24 -0.37 -8.07
CA SER A 88 -18.30 -1.20 -7.30
C SER A 88 -16.83 -0.86 -7.62
N PRO A 89 -15.95 -0.77 -6.60
CA PRO A 89 -14.52 -0.57 -6.83
C PRO A 89 -13.90 -1.77 -7.55
N VAL A 90 -12.66 -1.60 -8.05
CA VAL A 90 -11.89 -2.72 -8.61
C VAL A 90 -11.54 -3.63 -7.46
N LEU A 91 -11.79 -4.93 -7.63
CA LEU A 91 -11.42 -5.97 -6.67
C LEU A 91 -10.07 -6.61 -7.05
N LEU A 92 -9.92 -6.88 -8.35
CA LEU A 92 -8.70 -7.42 -8.94
C LEU A 92 -8.50 -6.85 -10.34
N ARG A 93 -7.24 -6.53 -10.66
CA ARG A 93 -6.78 -6.25 -12.01
C ARG A 93 -5.82 -7.35 -12.44
N ILE A 94 -6.04 -7.91 -13.63
CA ILE A 94 -5.19 -8.94 -14.23
C ILE A 94 -4.50 -8.33 -15.44
N ASP A 95 -3.20 -8.06 -15.35
CA ASP A 95 -2.36 -7.61 -16.45
C ASP A 95 -1.66 -8.81 -17.09
N TYR A 96 -1.68 -8.89 -18.43
CA TYR A 96 -1.16 -10.03 -19.18
C TYR A 96 -0.65 -9.61 -20.56
N SER A 97 -0.01 -10.54 -21.29
CA SER A 97 0.71 -10.25 -22.54
C SER A 97 1.87 -9.27 -22.31
N PRO A 98 2.94 -9.72 -21.63
CA PRO A 98 4.10 -8.88 -21.33
C PRO A 98 4.76 -8.34 -22.61
N ILE A 99 5.33 -7.13 -22.52
CA ILE A 99 6.08 -6.54 -23.64
C ILE A 99 7.48 -7.16 -23.72
N ASN A 100 8.16 -7.28 -22.56
CA ASN A 100 9.51 -7.82 -22.46
C ASN A 100 9.49 -9.22 -21.87
N ARG A 101 10.39 -10.10 -22.36
CA ARG A 101 10.52 -11.50 -21.89
C ARG A 101 10.71 -11.62 -20.37
N ASN A 102 11.39 -10.64 -19.75
CA ASN A 102 11.76 -10.67 -18.33
C ASN A 102 10.70 -10.07 -17.38
N THR A 103 9.48 -9.81 -17.83
CA THR A 103 8.46 -9.06 -17.06
C THR A 103 7.67 -9.91 -16.07
N GLY A 104 7.66 -11.23 -16.27
CA GLY A 104 6.64 -12.13 -15.74
C GLY A 104 5.48 -12.28 -16.73
N GLY A 105 4.88 -13.46 -16.76
CA GLY A 105 3.80 -13.79 -17.69
C GLY A 105 2.49 -13.08 -17.34
N ILE A 106 2.18 -12.96 -16.05
CA ILE A 106 0.92 -12.41 -15.59
C ILE A 106 1.10 -11.65 -14.28
N ARG A 107 0.35 -10.55 -14.13
CA ARG A 107 0.36 -9.72 -12.92
C ARG A 107 -1.06 -9.60 -12.36
N LEU A 108 -1.18 -9.79 -11.06
CA LEU A 108 -2.42 -9.72 -10.29
C LEU A 108 -2.33 -8.56 -9.30
N ASP A 109 -3.13 -7.53 -9.52
CA ASP A 109 -3.24 -6.33 -8.69
C ASP A 109 -4.52 -6.43 -7.84
N PHE A 110 -4.41 -7.03 -6.65
CA PHE A 110 -5.51 -7.14 -5.70
C PHE A 110 -5.79 -5.82 -4.99
N ARG A 111 -7.05 -5.64 -4.57
CA ARG A 111 -7.52 -4.56 -3.71
C ARG A 111 -8.24 -5.13 -2.47
N PRO A 112 -7.49 -5.72 -1.52
CA PRO A 112 -8.06 -6.41 -0.37
C PRO A 112 -8.92 -5.50 0.50
N GLN A 113 -8.62 -4.19 0.58
CA GLN A 113 -9.40 -3.24 1.37
C GLN A 113 -10.88 -3.16 0.95
N HIS A 114 -11.23 -3.59 -0.26
CA HIS A 114 -12.63 -3.59 -0.75
C HIS A 114 -13.36 -4.94 -0.57
N MET A 115 -12.76 -5.88 0.16
CA MET A 115 -13.25 -7.24 0.31
C MET A 115 -13.04 -7.78 1.73
N LYS A 116 -14.04 -8.50 2.25
CA LYS A 116 -13.86 -9.42 3.37
C LYS A 116 -13.24 -10.72 2.87
N SER A 117 -12.64 -11.51 3.76
CA SER A 117 -12.02 -12.81 3.45
C SER A 117 -12.92 -13.74 2.62
N THR A 118 -14.18 -13.93 3.01
CA THR A 118 -15.13 -14.75 2.23
C THR A 118 -15.34 -14.27 0.79
N LYS A 119 -15.38 -12.95 0.59
CA LYS A 119 -15.52 -12.36 -0.75
C LYS A 119 -14.24 -12.52 -1.59
N ILE A 120 -13.07 -12.56 -0.94
CA ILE A 120 -11.80 -12.90 -1.59
C ILE A 120 -11.89 -14.35 -2.08
N ASP A 121 -12.28 -15.29 -1.23
CA ASP A 121 -12.34 -16.72 -1.60
C ASP A 121 -13.32 -16.99 -2.74
N HIS A 122 -14.49 -16.33 -2.69
CA HIS A 122 -15.46 -16.39 -3.78
C HIS A 122 -14.89 -15.83 -5.09
N LEU A 123 -14.13 -14.74 -5.03
CA LEU A 123 -13.48 -14.16 -6.22
C LEU A 123 -12.43 -15.12 -6.78
N LEU A 124 -11.61 -15.73 -5.93
CA LEU A 124 -10.57 -16.68 -6.35
C LEU A 124 -11.16 -17.94 -6.97
N SER A 125 -12.17 -18.54 -6.32
CA SER A 125 -12.92 -19.68 -6.86
C SER A 125 -13.54 -19.35 -8.21
N TRP A 126 -14.18 -18.17 -8.33
CA TRP A 126 -14.76 -17.73 -9.59
C TRP A 126 -13.73 -17.54 -10.69
N ILE A 127 -12.54 -16.99 -10.42
CA ILE A 127 -11.48 -16.87 -11.42
C ILE A 127 -10.93 -18.24 -11.81
N ASN A 128 -10.68 -19.10 -10.82
CA ASN A 128 -10.18 -20.46 -11.04
C ASN A 128 -11.14 -21.26 -11.95
N SER A 129 -12.45 -21.11 -11.75
CA SER A 129 -13.46 -21.76 -12.60
C SER A 129 -13.43 -21.28 -14.07
N ARG A 130 -12.82 -20.12 -14.36
CA ARG A 130 -12.68 -19.58 -15.73
C ARG A 130 -11.33 -19.87 -16.35
N LEU A 131 -10.28 -19.91 -15.55
CA LEU A 131 -8.92 -20.15 -16.03
C LEU A 131 -8.56 -21.65 -15.98
N GLY A 132 -9.26 -22.45 -15.19
CA GLY A 132 -8.87 -23.79 -14.76
C GLY A 132 -7.88 -23.73 -13.59
N GLY A 133 -7.48 -24.90 -13.07
CA GLY A 133 -6.57 -25.04 -11.92
C GLY A 133 -5.23 -24.28 -12.03
N ILE A 134 -4.82 -23.88 -13.24
CA ILE A 134 -3.65 -23.04 -13.48
C ILE A 134 -3.64 -21.74 -12.66
N PHE A 135 -4.81 -21.19 -12.31
CA PHE A 135 -4.85 -19.95 -11.52
C PHE A 135 -4.27 -20.12 -10.11
N TYR A 136 -4.55 -21.24 -9.45
CA TYR A 136 -3.98 -21.52 -8.13
C TYR A 136 -2.49 -21.82 -8.21
N GLN A 137 -2.03 -22.54 -9.24
CA GLN A 137 -0.60 -22.72 -9.50
C GLN A 137 0.12 -21.38 -9.71
N LEU A 138 -0.48 -20.45 -10.46
CA LEU A 138 0.07 -19.11 -10.66
C LEU A 138 0.16 -18.32 -9.34
N LEU A 139 -0.82 -18.45 -8.44
CA LEU A 139 -0.73 -17.83 -7.11
C LEU A 139 0.37 -18.46 -6.25
N ALA A 140 0.50 -19.79 -6.31
CA ALA A 140 1.48 -20.54 -5.53
C ALA A 140 2.93 -20.14 -5.82
N GLN A 141 3.23 -19.87 -7.09
CA GLN A 141 4.57 -19.46 -7.52
C GLN A 141 4.74 -17.94 -7.65
N ALA A 142 3.75 -17.16 -7.21
CA ALA A 142 3.78 -15.72 -7.39
C ALA A 142 4.79 -15.06 -6.45
N TRP A 143 5.46 -14.02 -6.95
CA TRP A 143 6.24 -13.11 -6.13
C TRP A 143 5.60 -11.74 -6.04
N ILE A 144 5.83 -11.07 -4.92
CA ILE A 144 5.31 -9.74 -4.63
C ILE A 144 6.14 -8.71 -5.39
N THR A 145 5.46 -7.73 -5.98
CA THR A 145 6.09 -6.55 -6.62
C THR A 145 5.68 -5.24 -5.97
N GLN A 146 4.57 -5.24 -5.23
CA GLN A 146 4.16 -4.14 -4.39
C GLN A 146 3.23 -4.63 -3.30
N ILE A 147 3.42 -4.18 -2.08
CA ILE A 147 2.46 -4.27 -0.99
C ILE A 147 2.35 -2.92 -0.30
N ASP A 148 1.12 -2.47 -0.10
CA ASP A 148 0.83 -1.23 0.63
C ASP A 148 0.21 -1.62 1.98
N VAL A 149 0.91 -1.32 3.07
CA VAL A 149 0.44 -1.54 4.45
C VAL A 149 -0.03 -0.21 5.00
N ALA A 150 -1.30 -0.14 5.40
CA ALA A 150 -1.89 1.08 5.96
C ALA A 150 -2.03 0.93 7.47
N LEU A 151 -1.51 1.91 8.21
CA LEU A 151 -1.72 2.11 9.64
C LEU A 151 -2.51 3.41 9.83
N ASP A 152 -3.62 3.32 10.53
CA ASP A 152 -4.53 4.42 10.83
C ASP A 152 -4.37 4.81 12.30
N VAL A 153 -4.03 6.07 12.57
CA VAL A 153 -3.87 6.63 13.92
C VAL A 153 -4.97 7.66 14.16
N TYR A 154 -5.93 7.32 15.01
CA TYR A 154 -7.09 8.18 15.29
C TYR A 154 -6.71 9.36 16.17
N LYS A 155 -7.46 10.48 16.03
CA LYS A 155 -7.16 11.74 16.74
C LYS A 155 -5.73 12.24 16.51
N CYS A 156 -5.20 12.00 15.31
CA CYS A 156 -3.88 12.44 14.88
C CYS A 156 -4.04 13.14 13.52
N LYS A 157 -3.36 14.26 13.35
CA LYS A 157 -3.25 15.01 12.11
C LYS A 157 -1.83 14.94 11.57
N LEU A 158 -1.65 15.44 10.34
CA LEU A 158 -0.34 15.41 9.66
C LEU A 158 0.62 16.43 10.27
N ASP A 159 0.11 17.59 10.64
CA ASP A 159 0.80 18.76 11.20
C ASP A 159 1.13 18.63 12.70
N ASP A 160 0.62 17.60 13.38
CA ASP A 160 1.00 17.29 14.76
C ASP A 160 2.49 16.88 14.89
N TYR A 161 3.16 16.52 13.78
CA TYR A 161 4.52 16.00 13.77
C TYR A 161 5.30 16.43 12.51
N ILE A 162 6.63 16.35 12.61
CA ILE A 162 7.53 16.43 11.44
C ILE A 162 7.93 15.01 11.01
N TRP A 163 7.91 14.76 9.70
CA TRP A 163 8.06 13.40 9.16
C TRP A 163 9.38 13.18 8.42
N GLY A 164 9.99 12.03 8.67
CA GLY A 164 11.22 11.57 8.04
C GLY A 164 11.21 10.10 7.66
N LEU A 165 12.05 9.75 6.69
CA LEU A 165 12.30 8.37 6.31
C LEU A 165 13.81 8.16 6.25
N GLU A 166 14.33 7.27 7.09
CA GLU A 166 15.75 6.95 7.14
C GLU A 166 16.24 6.51 5.75
N ARG A 167 17.40 7.00 5.33
CA ARG A 167 18.01 6.75 4.01
C ARG A 167 17.10 7.21 2.86
N SER A 168 16.42 8.34 3.04
CA SER A 168 15.62 8.99 2.01
C SER A 168 15.67 10.51 2.12
N GLY A 169 15.83 11.19 0.99
CA GLY A 169 15.88 12.67 0.92
C GLY A 169 14.80 13.29 0.03
N LYS A 170 13.93 12.49 -0.60
CA LYS A 170 12.86 13.01 -1.47
C LYS A 170 11.57 13.13 -0.68
N THR A 171 10.90 14.27 -0.80
CA THR A 171 9.56 14.48 -0.26
C THR A 171 8.64 15.09 -1.32
N ALA A 172 7.33 15.01 -1.11
CA ALA A 172 6.34 15.76 -1.87
C ALA A 172 5.12 16.01 -0.98
N TYR A 173 4.79 17.29 -0.81
CA TYR A 173 3.61 17.73 -0.08
C TYR A 173 2.42 17.90 -1.03
N PHE A 174 1.23 17.61 -0.54
CA PHE A 174 -0.02 17.70 -1.26
C PHE A 174 -1.03 18.40 -0.36
N ASP A 175 -1.24 19.67 -0.61
CA ASP A 175 -2.39 20.40 -0.11
C ASP A 175 -3.23 20.85 -1.29
N LYS A 176 -4.51 20.47 -1.28
CA LYS A 176 -5.40 20.71 -2.42
C LYS A 176 -6.72 21.20 -1.88
N GLU A 177 -7.30 22.14 -2.61
CA GLU A 177 -8.65 22.62 -2.37
C GLU A 177 -9.64 21.43 -2.24
N ASN A 178 -10.46 21.45 -1.20
CA ASN A 178 -11.42 20.40 -0.85
C ASN A 178 -10.77 19.03 -0.55
N GLY A 179 -9.48 19.00 -0.17
CA GLY A 179 -8.76 17.80 0.31
C GLY A 179 -8.30 17.95 1.75
N LEU A 180 -7.79 16.85 2.32
CA LEU A 180 -6.97 16.92 3.54
C LEU A 180 -5.49 16.85 3.14
N PRO A 181 -4.59 17.51 3.89
CA PRO A 181 -3.18 17.55 3.56
C PRO A 181 -2.56 16.15 3.58
N GLY A 182 -1.53 15.99 2.75
CA GLY A 182 -0.81 14.74 2.61
C GLY A 182 0.66 14.96 2.29
N LEU A 183 1.50 14.03 2.73
CA LEU A 183 2.93 14.05 2.56
C LEU A 183 3.41 12.70 2.05
N ARG A 184 4.26 12.71 1.03
CA ARG A 184 5.04 11.54 0.62
C ARG A 184 6.47 11.72 1.06
N ILE A 185 6.98 10.79 1.87
CA ILE A 185 8.40 10.69 2.21
C ILE A 185 9.02 9.49 1.48
N GLY A 186 10.07 9.77 0.72
CA GLY A 186 10.76 8.83 -0.14
C GLY A 186 10.27 8.77 -1.60
N SER A 187 11.07 8.13 -2.44
CA SER A 187 10.84 8.07 -3.89
C SER A 187 9.77 7.06 -4.27
N CYS A 188 8.86 7.40 -5.20
CA CYS A 188 7.93 6.42 -5.79
C CYS A 188 8.63 5.27 -6.53
N ARG A 189 9.94 5.36 -6.77
CA ARG A 189 10.77 4.34 -7.44
C ARG A 189 11.62 3.51 -6.47
N SER A 190 11.72 3.90 -5.19
CA SER A 190 12.51 3.15 -4.20
C SER A 190 11.76 1.93 -3.68
N LEU A 191 12.52 1.06 -3.00
CA LEU A 191 12.02 -0.10 -2.26
C LEU A 191 10.90 0.26 -1.29
N LEU A 192 10.98 1.43 -0.67
CA LEU A 192 10.01 1.93 0.29
C LEU A 192 9.79 3.43 0.06
N HIS A 193 8.54 3.85 0.15
CA HIS A 193 8.14 5.22 0.46
C HIS A 193 6.90 5.16 1.36
N ILE A 194 6.69 6.20 2.15
CA ILE A 194 5.55 6.31 3.06
C ILE A 194 4.69 7.49 2.62
N LEU A 195 3.38 7.32 2.70
CA LEU A 195 2.40 8.39 2.55
C LEU A 195 1.73 8.63 3.89
N CYS A 196 1.79 9.87 4.40
CA CYS A 196 1.07 10.31 5.59
C CYS A 196 -0.02 11.27 5.13
N TYR A 197 -1.29 11.01 5.39
CA TYR A 197 -2.38 11.88 4.93
C TYR A 197 -3.66 11.75 5.75
N GLY A 198 -4.42 12.84 5.83
CA GLY A 198 -5.67 12.89 6.60
C GLY A 198 -6.80 12.07 5.98
N LYS A 199 -7.58 11.44 6.85
CA LYS A 199 -8.78 10.66 6.53
C LYS A 199 -9.92 10.92 7.52
N VAL A 200 -11.14 10.72 7.04
CA VAL A 200 -12.37 10.79 7.84
C VAL A 200 -13.06 9.43 7.86
N ASP A 201 -13.32 8.89 9.04
CA ASP A 201 -14.03 7.62 9.23
C ASP A 201 -15.55 7.84 9.27
N VAL A 202 -16.22 7.55 8.15
CA VAL A 202 -17.68 7.73 8.06
C VAL A 202 -18.46 6.55 8.62
N ASN A 203 -17.79 5.48 9.05
CA ASN A 203 -18.45 4.39 9.78
C ASN A 203 -18.65 4.73 11.27
N SER A 204 -18.00 5.79 11.76
CA SER A 204 -18.06 6.22 13.16
C SER A 204 -19.25 7.13 13.50
N GLY A 205 -19.96 7.64 12.48
CA GLY A 205 -21.00 8.67 12.64
C GLY A 205 -22.36 8.28 12.04
N ARG A 206 -23.24 9.27 11.86
CA ARG A 206 -24.58 9.11 11.24
C ARG A 206 -24.45 8.60 9.79
N LYS A 207 -25.48 7.91 9.29
CA LYS A 207 -25.53 7.45 7.88
C LYS A 207 -25.37 8.65 6.93
N LEU A 208 -24.18 8.84 6.39
CA LEU A 208 -23.97 9.80 5.32
C LEU A 208 -24.78 9.38 4.09
N VAL A 209 -25.59 10.30 3.56
CA VAL A 209 -26.31 10.10 2.31
C VAL A 209 -25.41 10.54 1.17
N PHE A 210 -24.84 9.58 0.45
CA PHE A 210 -23.93 9.86 -0.66
C PHE A 210 -24.66 9.81 -2.01
N LYS A 211 -24.53 10.85 -2.84
CA LYS A 211 -24.78 10.72 -4.28
C LYS A 211 -23.60 10.00 -4.91
N GLU A 212 -23.78 8.77 -5.40
CA GLU A 212 -22.70 7.87 -5.88
C GLU A 212 -21.76 8.48 -6.95
N ARG A 213 -22.21 9.52 -7.67
CA ARG A 213 -21.47 10.19 -8.76
C ARG A 213 -20.60 11.37 -8.30
N ALA A 214 -20.76 11.88 -7.08
CA ALA A 214 -20.07 13.09 -6.67
C ALA A 214 -18.60 12.81 -6.33
N LYS A 215 -17.68 13.61 -6.89
CA LYS A 215 -16.24 13.60 -6.55
C LYS A 215 -16.00 14.14 -5.14
N PHE A 216 -16.84 15.10 -4.74
CA PHE A 216 -16.80 15.77 -3.45
C PHE A 216 -18.08 15.47 -2.68
N ILE A 217 -17.98 15.50 -1.36
CA ILE A 217 -19.08 15.24 -0.43
C ILE A 217 -19.13 16.42 0.54
N ASN A 218 -20.34 16.93 0.81
CA ASN A 218 -20.53 17.88 1.89
C ASN A 218 -20.45 17.11 3.20
N ILE A 219 -19.50 17.49 4.05
CA ILE A 219 -19.27 16.85 5.34
C ILE A 219 -19.00 17.92 6.40
N ASN A 220 -19.57 17.72 7.58
CA ASN A 220 -19.17 18.43 8.78
C ASN A 220 -18.08 17.60 9.46
N LEU A 221 -16.85 18.11 9.56
CA LEU A 221 -15.74 17.33 10.13
C LEU A 221 -15.90 17.07 11.64
N ASP A 222 -16.73 17.86 12.33
CA ASP A 222 -16.97 17.72 13.76
C ASP A 222 -17.91 16.53 14.08
N GLU A 223 -18.66 16.05 13.08
CA GLU A 223 -19.57 14.91 13.23
C GLU A 223 -18.91 13.54 13.04
N TYR A 224 -17.65 13.50 12.59
CA TYR A 224 -16.98 12.25 12.22
C TYR A 224 -15.57 12.18 12.80
N GLN A 225 -15.16 10.98 13.19
CA GLN A 225 -13.79 10.78 13.64
C GLN A 225 -12.79 10.97 12.51
N GLN A 226 -11.75 11.73 12.79
CA GLN A 226 -10.62 11.95 11.90
C GLN A 226 -9.42 11.13 12.35
N PHE A 227 -8.61 10.71 11.38
CA PHE A 227 -7.40 9.95 11.64
C PHE A 227 -6.33 10.25 10.59
N LEU A 228 -5.08 10.05 10.97
CA LEU A 228 -3.94 10.07 10.06
C LEU A 228 -3.73 8.66 9.51
N ARG A 229 -3.67 8.53 8.18
CA ARG A 229 -3.19 7.30 7.55
C ARG A 229 -1.71 7.39 7.24
N ILE A 230 -0.95 6.42 7.73
CA ILE A 230 0.45 6.16 7.40
C ILE A 230 0.49 4.90 6.52
N GLU A 231 0.68 5.08 5.21
CA GLU A 231 0.68 4.01 4.23
C GLU A 231 2.12 3.73 3.77
N ALA A 232 2.67 2.60 4.22
CA ALA A 232 3.97 2.12 3.80
C ALA A 232 3.85 1.34 2.48
N ARG A 233 4.40 1.90 1.41
CA ARG A 233 4.41 1.29 0.08
C ARG A 233 5.73 0.59 -0.18
N TYR A 234 5.73 -0.72 0.04
CA TYR A 234 6.90 -1.59 -0.11
C TYR A 234 6.91 -2.24 -1.51
N ARG A 235 8.04 -2.15 -2.20
CA ARG A 235 8.25 -2.61 -3.58
C ARG A 235 9.55 -3.38 -3.67
N PRO A 236 9.54 -4.68 -3.33
CA PRO A 236 10.72 -5.52 -3.50
C PRO A 236 11.12 -5.47 -4.98
N ASN A 237 12.27 -4.89 -5.27
CA ASN A 237 12.74 -4.63 -6.64
C ASN A 237 13.45 -5.85 -7.25
N THR A 238 13.34 -7.01 -6.60
CA THR A 238 14.04 -8.24 -6.96
C THR A 238 13.06 -9.21 -7.64
N LYS A 239 13.49 -9.79 -8.77
CA LYS A 239 12.77 -10.87 -9.48
C LYS A 239 13.44 -12.21 -9.18
N PRO A 240 12.76 -13.36 -9.34
CA PRO A 240 13.34 -14.69 -9.09
C PRO A 240 14.67 -14.93 -9.81
N THR A 241 14.84 -14.32 -10.98
CA THR A 241 16.05 -14.44 -11.81
C THR A 241 17.13 -13.39 -11.52
N SER A 242 16.96 -12.53 -10.51
CA SER A 242 17.92 -11.47 -10.22
C SER A 242 19.08 -11.95 -9.34
N LYS A 243 20.31 -11.68 -9.76
CA LYS A 243 21.55 -11.97 -9.03
C LYS A 243 21.67 -11.26 -7.66
N LYS A 244 20.82 -10.25 -7.37
CA LYS A 244 20.93 -9.39 -6.17
C LYS A 244 20.12 -9.85 -4.95
N GLY A 245 19.55 -11.06 -4.96
CA GLY A 245 19.10 -11.74 -3.75
C GLY A 245 17.76 -11.29 -3.12
N ASN A 246 17.03 -12.31 -2.65
CA ASN A 246 15.79 -12.34 -1.86
C ASN A 246 14.56 -11.64 -2.44
N VAL A 247 13.95 -12.32 -3.40
CA VAL A 247 12.56 -12.10 -3.81
C VAL A 247 11.62 -12.38 -2.67
N LEU A 248 10.66 -11.48 -2.44
CA LEU A 248 9.56 -11.75 -1.55
C LEU A 248 8.50 -12.58 -2.27
N MET A 249 8.49 -13.89 -2.05
CA MET A 249 7.45 -14.79 -2.54
C MET A 249 6.14 -14.51 -1.79
N LEU A 250 4.99 -14.70 -2.45
CA LEU A 250 3.68 -14.54 -1.80
C LEU A 250 3.52 -15.50 -0.61
N ALA A 251 4.05 -16.72 -0.73
CA ALA A 251 4.05 -17.72 0.33
C ALA A 251 4.76 -17.28 1.61
N HIS A 252 5.75 -16.38 1.51
CA HIS A 252 6.57 -15.90 2.63
C HIS A 252 6.15 -14.50 3.10
N LEU A 253 4.92 -14.05 2.76
CA LEU A 253 4.48 -12.70 3.08
C LEU A 253 4.46 -12.41 4.59
N SER A 254 4.21 -13.44 5.42
CA SER A 254 4.27 -13.35 6.88
C SER A 254 5.67 -12.99 7.42
N GLU A 255 6.73 -13.33 6.67
CA GLU A 255 8.14 -13.09 7.03
C GLU A 255 8.66 -11.73 6.55
N MET A 256 7.78 -10.90 5.95
CA MET A 256 8.15 -9.58 5.48
C MET A 256 8.70 -8.71 6.63
N LYS A 257 9.84 -8.05 6.38
CA LYS A 257 10.42 -7.07 7.31
C LYS A 257 9.48 -5.88 7.53
N ASN A 258 9.48 -5.35 8.74
CA ASN A 258 8.64 -4.21 9.12
C ASN A 258 8.99 -2.96 8.30
N PRO A 259 8.08 -2.47 7.44
CA PRO A 259 8.36 -1.31 6.62
C PRO A 259 8.31 0.01 7.41
N PHE A 260 7.82 -0.01 8.66
CA PHE A 260 7.77 1.16 9.53
C PHE A 260 9.07 1.38 10.33
N GLU A 261 10.02 0.43 10.34
CA GLU A 261 11.30 0.58 11.06
C GLU A 261 12.08 1.83 10.65
N ARG A 262 12.00 2.19 9.36
CA ARG A 262 12.70 3.35 8.80
C ARG A 262 11.93 4.66 8.95
N LEU A 263 10.67 4.61 9.38
CA LEU A 263 9.89 5.81 9.65
C LEU A 263 10.53 6.55 10.83
N ARG A 264 10.66 7.86 10.69
CA ARG A 264 11.13 8.78 11.73
C ARG A 264 10.06 9.84 11.93
N VAL A 265 9.71 10.08 13.18
CA VAL A 265 8.70 11.06 13.57
C VAL A 265 9.37 11.97 14.59
N TYR A 266 9.21 13.27 14.41
CA TYR A 266 9.81 14.27 15.29
C TYR A 266 8.71 15.13 15.90
N SER A 267 8.93 15.61 17.13
CA SER A 267 8.04 16.60 17.75
C SER A 267 7.92 17.82 16.83
N LYS A 268 6.76 18.51 16.87
CA LYS A 268 6.61 19.78 16.16
C LYS A 268 7.56 20.85 16.73
N ASP A 269 7.91 20.74 18.02
CA ASP A 269 8.74 21.70 18.75
C ASP A 269 10.14 21.84 18.12
N LEU A 270 10.59 20.81 17.39
CA LEU A 270 11.81 20.89 16.58
C LEU A 270 11.75 22.06 15.59
N GLY A 271 10.60 22.31 14.97
CA GLY A 271 10.43 23.43 14.05
C GLY A 271 10.68 24.77 14.75
N ASP A 272 10.08 24.95 15.92
CA ASP A 272 10.20 26.17 16.72
C ASP A 272 11.65 26.37 17.19
N GLU A 273 12.31 25.33 17.68
CA GLU A 273 13.70 25.42 18.12
C GLU A 273 14.68 25.69 16.96
N LEU A 274 14.39 25.17 15.75
CA LEU A 274 15.19 25.49 14.56
C LEU A 274 15.02 26.96 14.14
N LEU A 275 13.84 27.57 14.34
CA LEU A 275 13.62 29.00 14.11
C LEU A 275 14.36 29.85 15.15
N GLU A 276 14.20 29.53 16.44
CA GLU A 276 14.82 30.27 17.55
C GLU A 276 16.34 30.31 17.44
N ARG A 277 16.95 29.19 17.01
CA ARG A 277 18.39 29.09 16.77
C ARG A 277 18.85 29.72 15.45
N GLY A 278 17.95 30.33 14.68
CA GLY A 278 18.24 30.96 13.38
C GLY A 278 18.67 29.97 12.29
N LEU A 279 18.39 28.67 12.47
CA LEU A 279 18.72 27.64 11.48
C LEU A 279 17.70 27.63 10.32
N LEU A 280 16.47 28.07 10.61
CA LEU A 280 15.42 28.37 9.64
C LEU A 280 15.01 29.84 9.76
N CYS A 281 14.67 30.51 8.66
CA CYS A 281 14.04 31.82 8.71
C CYS A 281 12.51 31.72 8.80
N THR A 282 11.94 30.66 8.24
CA THR A 282 10.50 30.32 8.27
C THR A 282 10.32 28.81 8.26
N LEU A 283 9.17 28.32 8.74
CA LEU A 283 8.82 26.91 8.63
C LEU A 283 8.45 26.58 7.17
N PRO A 284 8.96 25.49 6.59
CA PRO A 284 8.48 24.99 5.31
C PRO A 284 7.02 24.54 5.41
N ASP A 285 6.24 24.76 4.35
CA ASP A 285 4.83 24.32 4.25
C ASP A 285 4.67 22.81 4.50
N ALA A 286 5.65 22.02 4.06
CA ALA A 286 5.66 20.58 4.23
C ALA A 286 6.26 20.22 5.59
N PRO A 287 5.56 19.46 6.46
CA PRO A 287 6.09 18.99 7.73
C PRO A 287 7.09 17.84 7.51
N SER A 288 8.24 18.14 6.90
CA SER A 288 9.22 17.14 6.48
C SER A 288 10.64 17.52 6.88
N ILE A 289 11.29 16.63 7.63
CA ILE A 289 12.68 16.83 8.02
C ILE A 289 13.60 16.91 6.80
N ALA A 290 13.30 16.18 5.71
CA ALA A 290 14.10 16.23 4.49
C ALA A 290 13.99 17.60 3.78
N GLU A 291 12.90 18.33 3.97
CA GLU A 291 12.73 19.67 3.45
C GLU A 291 13.48 20.69 4.30
N MET A 292 13.29 20.63 5.62
CA MET A 292 14.01 21.47 6.58
C MET A 292 15.54 21.30 6.44
N LYS A 293 16.02 20.06 6.32
CA LYS A 293 17.45 19.78 6.10
C LYS A 293 17.97 20.40 4.78
N ARG A 294 17.19 20.31 3.68
CA ARG A 294 17.57 20.93 2.40
C ARG A 294 17.63 22.45 2.51
N TYR A 295 16.67 23.06 3.20
CA TYR A 295 16.66 24.49 3.46
C TYR A 295 17.90 24.90 4.26
N MET A 296 18.15 24.27 5.42
CA MET A 296 19.32 24.56 6.26
C MET A 296 20.64 24.45 5.49
N LEU A 297 20.81 23.39 4.68
CA LEU A 297 22.01 23.21 3.86
C LEU A 297 22.19 24.32 2.83
N ALA A 298 21.10 24.74 2.18
CA ALA A 298 21.14 25.83 1.20
C ALA A 298 21.48 27.17 1.87
N THR A 299 20.88 27.47 3.02
CA THR A 299 21.10 28.70 3.77
C THR A 299 22.51 28.78 4.35
N MET A 300 23.01 27.68 4.94
CA MET A 300 24.37 27.61 5.51
C MET A 300 25.47 27.44 4.45
N GLN A 301 25.10 27.14 3.21
CA GLN A 301 26.03 26.78 2.12
C GLN A 301 26.97 25.62 2.49
N TYR A 302 26.48 24.65 3.27
CA TYR A 302 27.26 23.48 3.68
C TYR A 302 26.92 22.23 2.85
N PRO A 303 27.90 21.33 2.62
CA PRO A 303 27.67 20.07 1.93
C PRO A 303 26.92 19.04 2.81
N ARG A 304 26.94 19.24 4.14
CA ARG A 304 26.31 18.39 5.15
C ARG A 304 25.96 19.20 6.39
N LEU A 305 25.00 18.71 7.18
CA LEU A 305 24.62 19.40 8.40
C LEU A 305 25.72 19.26 9.46
N PRO A 306 25.99 20.33 10.23
CA PRO A 306 26.87 20.23 11.38
C PRO A 306 26.37 19.20 12.39
N ARG A 307 27.28 18.48 13.06
CA ARG A 307 26.94 17.46 14.06
C ARG A 307 26.01 17.96 15.16
N LYS A 308 26.17 19.23 15.58
CA LYS A 308 25.30 19.87 16.59
C LYS A 308 23.85 19.96 16.12
N VAL A 309 23.64 20.28 14.83
CA VAL A 309 22.30 20.33 14.22
C VAL A 309 21.72 18.93 14.06
N GLU A 310 22.54 17.95 13.66
CA GLU A 310 22.08 16.56 13.58
C GLU A 310 21.68 16.00 14.94
N ARG A 311 22.44 16.33 16.00
CA ARG A 311 22.11 15.95 17.37
C ARG A 311 20.80 16.58 17.83
N LEU A 312 20.63 17.88 17.61
CA LEU A 312 19.38 18.57 17.90
C LEU A 312 18.18 17.89 17.23
N ILE A 313 18.28 17.57 15.93
CA ILE A 313 17.21 16.86 15.21
C ILE A 313 16.93 15.49 15.85
N ALA A 314 17.96 14.78 16.29
CA ALA A 314 17.81 13.46 16.91
C ALA A 314 17.18 13.53 18.30
N GLU A 315 17.47 14.56 19.09
CA GLU A 315 16.89 14.81 20.43
C GLU A 315 15.36 15.00 20.38
N HIS A 316 14.84 15.46 19.24
CA HIS A 316 13.41 15.65 18.99
C HIS A 316 12.71 14.45 18.35
N GLU A 317 13.41 13.33 18.11
CA GLU A 317 12.75 12.13 17.62
C GLU A 317 11.78 11.60 18.69
N THR A 318 10.53 11.36 18.30
CA THR A 318 9.47 10.86 19.18
C THR A 318 8.83 9.61 18.60
N ASP A 319 8.37 8.73 19.48
CA ASP A 319 7.53 7.61 19.07
C ASP A 319 6.05 8.02 19.02
N LEU A 320 5.47 7.99 17.82
CA LEU A 320 4.02 8.09 17.63
C LEU A 320 3.31 6.78 18.02
N PHE A 321 3.98 5.65 17.78
CA PHE A 321 3.53 4.31 18.15
C PHE A 321 4.74 3.38 18.24
N ASN A 322 4.63 2.34 19.07
CA ASN A 322 5.66 1.31 19.14
C ASN A 322 5.65 0.45 17.87
N LYS A 323 6.68 0.63 17.02
CA LYS A 323 6.79 -0.03 15.70
C LYS A 323 6.83 -1.56 15.80
N TYR A 324 7.42 -2.11 16.86
CA TYR A 324 7.49 -3.56 17.09
C TYR A 324 6.10 -4.11 17.42
N THR A 325 5.43 -3.50 18.40
CA THR A 325 4.08 -3.89 18.86
C THR A 325 3.09 -3.85 17.71
N VAL A 326 3.08 -2.78 16.90
CA VAL A 326 2.25 -2.69 15.70
C VAL A 326 2.55 -3.85 14.74
N TRP A 327 3.83 -4.17 14.52
CA TRP A 327 4.21 -5.22 13.57
C TRP A 327 3.92 -6.64 14.05
N THR A 328 3.82 -6.89 15.37
CA THR A 328 3.35 -8.20 15.88
C THR A 328 1.96 -8.57 15.35
N GLN A 329 1.16 -7.58 14.95
CA GLN A 329 -0.19 -7.77 14.40
C GLN A 329 -0.18 -8.06 12.90
N TRP A 330 0.99 -8.09 12.26
CA TRP A 330 1.13 -8.31 10.81
C TRP A 330 0.51 -9.62 10.35
N SER A 331 0.73 -10.72 11.09
CA SER A 331 0.17 -12.04 10.80
C SER A 331 -1.36 -12.02 10.71
N ARG A 332 -2.03 -11.26 11.59
CA ARG A 332 -3.49 -11.07 11.56
C ARG A 332 -3.93 -10.33 10.31
N CYS A 333 -3.19 -9.32 9.86
CA CYS A 333 -3.48 -8.62 8.60
C CYS A 333 -3.26 -9.51 7.37
N VAL A 334 -2.22 -10.36 7.38
CA VAL A 334 -1.97 -11.35 6.32
C VAL A 334 -3.09 -12.38 6.25
N ALA A 335 -3.59 -12.85 7.40
CA ALA A 335 -4.71 -13.79 7.46
C ALA A 335 -5.99 -13.23 6.78
N GLN A 336 -6.20 -11.91 6.79
CA GLN A 336 -7.33 -11.29 6.09
C GLN A 336 -7.26 -11.44 4.56
N LEU A 337 -6.08 -11.76 3.99
CA LEU A 337 -5.92 -12.06 2.57
C LEU A 337 -6.50 -13.44 2.18
N SER A 338 -6.90 -14.26 3.15
CA SER A 338 -7.61 -15.53 2.96
C SER A 338 -6.95 -16.44 1.92
N GLY A 339 -7.72 -16.95 0.95
CA GLY A 339 -7.24 -17.77 -0.16
C GLY A 339 -6.07 -17.19 -0.95
N ILE A 340 -5.87 -15.86 -0.98
CA ILE A 340 -4.71 -15.29 -1.71
C ILE A 340 -3.41 -15.77 -1.07
N PHE A 341 -3.35 -15.74 0.27
CA PHE A 341 -2.16 -16.14 1.02
C PHE A 341 -2.12 -17.65 1.25
N SER A 342 -3.21 -18.24 1.75
CA SER A 342 -3.24 -19.67 2.14
C SER A 342 -2.94 -20.61 0.98
N ILE A 343 -3.46 -20.35 -0.24
CA ILE A 343 -3.11 -21.12 -1.44
C ILE A 343 -1.60 -21.05 -1.67
N ALA A 344 -0.99 -19.87 -1.58
CA ALA A 344 0.44 -19.75 -1.80
C ALA A 344 1.29 -20.46 -0.74
N SER A 345 0.91 -20.35 0.53
CA SER A 345 1.63 -20.96 1.64
C SER A 345 1.55 -22.49 1.64
N VAL A 346 0.36 -23.07 1.42
CA VAL A 346 0.16 -24.53 1.41
C VAL A 346 0.96 -25.20 0.29
N PHE A 347 0.94 -24.63 -0.91
CA PHE A 347 1.73 -25.15 -2.03
C PHE A 347 3.24 -25.07 -1.78
N CYS A 348 3.72 -24.06 -1.05
CA CYS A 348 5.14 -23.96 -0.68
C CYS A 348 5.57 -25.09 0.27
N VAL A 349 4.74 -25.41 1.27
CA VAL A 349 4.99 -26.52 2.22
C VAL A 349 5.06 -27.86 1.49
N HIS A 350 4.09 -28.18 0.63
CA HIS A 350 4.10 -29.44 -0.11
C HIS A 350 5.31 -29.59 -1.04
N ARG A 351 5.81 -28.49 -1.63
CA ARG A 351 6.99 -28.53 -2.50
C ARG A 351 8.28 -28.77 -1.72
N ARG A 352 8.39 -28.30 -0.46
CA ARG A 352 9.52 -28.62 0.42
C ARG A 352 9.50 -30.10 0.82
N VAL A 353 8.35 -30.62 1.24
CA VAL A 353 8.19 -32.04 1.62
C VAL A 353 8.47 -33.00 0.46
N HIS A 354 8.13 -32.63 -0.78
CA HIS A 354 8.47 -33.45 -1.95
C HIS A 354 9.93 -33.32 -2.42
N ASN A 355 10.61 -32.21 -2.11
CA ASN A 355 12.04 -32.07 -2.39
C ASN A 355 12.91 -32.66 -1.27
N GLU A 356 12.35 -32.94 -0.09
CA GLU A 356 12.99 -33.63 1.04
C GLU A 356 12.86 -35.16 0.98
N LYS A 357 12.43 -35.74 -0.15
CA LYS A 357 12.46 -37.19 -0.38
C LYS A 357 13.27 -37.54 -1.64
N THR A 358 14.57 -37.75 -1.42
CA THR A 358 15.37 -38.95 -1.77
C THR A 358 16.82 -38.61 -1.41
N GLU A 359 17.20 -38.90 -0.16
CA GLU A 359 18.52 -39.47 0.12
C GLU A 359 18.35 -40.99 0.19
#